data_AF-A0A329Z9B5-F1
#
_entry.id   AF-A0A329Z9B5-F1
#
_cell.length_a   1.000
_cell.length_b   1.000
_cell.length_c   1.000
_cell.angle_alpha   90.00
_cell.angle_beta   90.00
_cell.angle_gamma   90.00
#
_symmetry.space_group_name_H-M   'P 1'
#
loop_
_entity.id
_entity.type
_entity.pdbx_description
1 polymer ?
#
loop_
_entity_poly.entity_id
_entity_poly.type
_entity_poly.pdbx_seq_one_letter_code
_entity_poly.pdbx_strand_id
1 'polypeptide(L)'
;MGGGNLIFSSNQQIFLKTEKYVDVSRYFFDNILLYDLAVFVDNEKSICHMDKDLFMIIKSHLNNYYIEILTIIESLNKNLITENNIIDFINKDANLRKQYMAVFDYEIEIIKQNAPHIVESWEFYNKFKENKQ
;
A
#
# COMPACT_ATOMS: atom_id res chain seq x y z
N MET A 1 -5.20 -1.65 40.38
CA MET A 1 -4.55 -2.29 39.22
C MET A 1 -4.82 -1.40 38.02
N GLY A 2 -3.85 -0.58 37.63
CA GLY A 2 -3.99 0.31 36.48
C GLY A 2 -3.63 -0.45 35.22
N GLY A 3 -4.62 -0.93 34.47
CA GLY A 3 -4.41 -1.46 33.13
C GLY A 3 -4.27 -0.28 32.16
N GLY A 4 -3.10 -0.15 31.52
CA GLY A 4 -2.94 0.77 30.39
C GLY A 4 -3.44 0.11 29.11
N ASN A 5 -4.12 0.87 28.26
CA ASN A 5 -4.55 0.38 26.96
C ASN A 5 -3.38 0.40 25.97
N LEU A 6 -3.04 -0.76 25.39
CA LEU A 6 -2.07 -0.89 24.30
C LEU A 6 -2.82 -1.08 22.98
N ILE A 7 -2.51 -0.25 22.00
CA ILE A 7 -3.16 -0.23 20.70
C ILE A 7 -2.08 -0.37 19.62
N PHE A 8 -2.24 -1.33 18.71
CA PHE A 8 -1.39 -1.46 17.53
C PHE A 8 -2.20 -1.06 16.30
N SER A 9 -1.84 0.04 15.66
CA SER A 9 -2.67 0.63 14.60
C SER A 9 -1.92 1.64 13.74
N SER A 10 -2.54 2.08 12.64
CA SER A 10 -2.00 3.16 11.83
C SER A 10 -2.25 4.54 12.43
N ASN A 11 -1.30 5.45 12.26
CA ASN A 11 -1.36 6.84 12.74
C ASN A 11 -2.47 7.68 12.07
N GLN A 12 -3.18 7.10 11.11
CA GLN A 12 -4.26 7.73 10.37
C GLN A 12 -5.61 7.65 11.11
N GLN A 13 -5.73 6.81 12.14
CA GLN A 13 -6.97 6.69 12.90
C GLN A 13 -7.24 7.96 13.72
N ILE A 14 -8.36 8.63 13.40
CA ILE A 14 -8.76 9.95 13.91
C ILE A 14 -8.82 9.97 15.45
N PHE A 15 -9.22 8.87 16.10
CA PHE A 15 -9.33 8.82 17.57
C PHE A 15 -7.96 8.88 18.29
N LEU A 16 -6.88 8.42 17.64
CA LEU A 16 -5.51 8.48 18.20
C LEU A 16 -4.95 9.91 18.17
N LYS A 17 -5.53 10.80 17.37
CA LYS A 17 -5.16 12.23 17.32
C LYS A 17 -5.92 13.08 18.34
N THR A 18 -7.02 12.57 18.89
CA THR A 18 -7.92 13.32 19.79
C THR A 18 -7.69 13.03 21.27
N GLU A 19 -6.94 11.98 21.62
CA GLU A 19 -6.65 11.62 23.02
C GLU A 19 -5.15 11.37 23.28
N LYS A 20 -4.80 11.34 24.58
CA LYS A 20 -3.46 11.31 25.23
C LYS A 20 -2.60 10.07 24.91
N TYR A 21 -2.68 9.53 23.71
CA TYR A 21 -1.90 8.37 23.30
C TYR A 21 -0.48 8.78 22.92
N VAL A 22 0.49 8.04 23.43
CA VAL A 22 1.91 8.22 23.16
C VAL A 22 2.40 7.05 22.31
N ASP A 23 3.13 7.35 21.24
CA ASP A 23 3.80 6.34 20.42
C ASP A 23 4.98 5.74 21.21
N VAL A 24 4.90 4.43 21.44
CA VAL A 24 5.88 3.62 22.16
C VAL A 24 6.46 2.49 21.28
N SER A 25 6.34 2.61 19.96
CA SER A 25 6.81 1.60 19.00
C SER A 25 8.28 1.22 19.21
N ARG A 26 9.12 2.19 19.59
CA ARG A 26 10.55 2.02 19.87
C ARG A 26 10.88 0.95 20.92
N TYR A 27 9.92 0.61 21.79
CA TYR A 27 10.13 -0.44 22.80
C TYR A 27 9.87 -1.84 22.23
N PHE A 28 8.96 -1.94 21.26
CA PHE A 28 8.50 -3.21 20.70
C PHE A 28 9.19 -3.58 19.38
N PHE A 29 9.71 -2.61 18.65
CA PHE A 29 10.31 -2.81 17.33
C PHE A 29 11.64 -2.09 17.22
N ASP A 30 12.61 -2.79 16.62
CA ASP A 30 13.97 -2.26 16.43
C ASP A 30 14.07 -1.39 15.15
N ASN A 31 13.10 -1.53 14.24
CA ASN A 31 13.02 -0.80 12.97
C ASN A 31 11.76 0.07 12.91
N ILE A 32 11.80 1.10 12.06
CA ILE A 32 10.61 1.89 11.72
C ILE A 32 9.63 0.99 10.96
N LEU A 33 8.38 0.99 11.40
CA LEU A 33 7.32 0.22 10.78
C LEU A 33 6.83 0.89 9.49
N LEU A 34 6.45 0.07 8.51
CA LEU A 34 5.86 0.54 7.27
C LEU A 34 4.37 0.87 7.47
N TYR A 35 3.78 1.61 6.50
CA TYR A 35 2.35 1.93 6.44
C TYR A 35 1.82 2.73 7.65
N ASP A 36 2.67 3.59 8.22
CA ASP A 36 2.38 4.41 9.39
C ASP A 36 1.87 3.59 10.60
N LEU A 37 2.24 2.31 10.70
CA LEU A 37 1.89 1.48 11.85
C LEU A 37 2.71 1.90 13.07
N ALA A 38 2.07 1.91 14.23
CA ALA A 38 2.70 2.21 15.50
C ALA A 38 1.99 1.51 16.67
N VAL A 39 2.70 1.42 17.80
CA VAL A 39 2.16 0.98 19.08
C VAL A 39 1.90 2.20 19.93
N PHE A 40 0.66 2.35 20.37
CA PHE A 40 0.18 3.46 21.18
C PHE A 40 -0.22 3.00 22.57
N VAL A 41 0.08 3.84 23.55
CA VAL A 41 -0.41 3.67 24.93
C VAL A 41 -0.97 4.97 25.48
N ASP A 42 -1.98 4.85 26.34
CA ASP A 42 -2.60 5.97 27.05
C ASP A 42 -1.67 6.65 28.08
N ASN A 43 -0.67 5.92 28.58
CA ASN A 43 0.31 6.39 29.54
C ASN A 43 1.64 5.65 29.34
N GLU A 44 2.69 6.35 28.92
CA GLU A 44 4.01 5.74 28.68
C GLU A 44 4.58 5.02 29.91
N LYS A 45 4.23 5.48 31.14
CA LYS A 45 4.65 4.81 32.38
C LYS A 45 4.12 3.38 32.50
N SER A 46 3.03 3.03 31.80
CA SER A 46 2.49 1.66 31.79
C SER A 46 3.50 0.65 31.27
N ILE A 47 4.35 1.04 30.31
CA ILE A 47 5.41 0.20 29.76
C ILE A 47 6.48 -0.08 30.82
N CYS A 48 6.90 0.95 31.57
CA CYS A 48 7.93 0.81 32.59
C CYS A 48 7.50 -0.08 33.78
N HIS A 49 6.20 -0.17 34.06
CA HIS A 49 5.66 -1.00 35.14
C HIS A 49 5.15 -2.37 34.67
N MET A 50 5.28 -2.66 33.38
CA MET A 50 4.88 -3.96 32.81
C MET A 50 5.83 -5.05 33.30
N ASP A 51 5.27 -6.21 33.62
CA ASP A 51 6.04 -7.40 33.90
C ASP A 51 6.95 -7.75 32.70
N LYS A 52 8.19 -8.16 32.97
CA LYS A 52 9.20 -8.38 31.91
C LYS A 52 8.84 -9.56 31.01
N ASP A 53 8.29 -10.63 31.58
CA ASP A 53 7.93 -11.82 30.80
C ASP A 53 6.71 -11.51 29.93
N LEU A 54 5.72 -10.82 30.50
CA LEU A 54 4.57 -10.32 29.75
C LEU A 54 4.99 -9.38 28.61
N PHE A 55 5.92 -8.45 28.88
CA PHE A 55 6.43 -7.53 27.87
C PHE A 55 7.11 -8.29 26.71
N MET A 56 7.93 -9.29 27.02
CA MET A 56 8.58 -10.12 25.99
C MET A 56 7.57 -10.90 25.15
N ILE A 57 6.52 -11.45 25.77
CA ILE A 57 5.44 -12.13 25.06
C ILE A 57 4.72 -11.17 24.11
N ILE A 58 4.36 -9.98 24.59
CA ILE A 58 3.69 -8.96 23.76
C ILE A 58 4.61 -8.50 22.63
N LYS A 59 5.88 -8.24 22.91
CA LYS A 59 6.88 -7.87 21.89
C LYS A 59 6.99 -8.94 20.81
N SER A 60 7.11 -10.22 21.19
CA SER A 60 7.17 -11.34 20.24
C SER A 60 5.89 -11.42 19.39
N HIS A 61 4.72 -11.33 20.03
CA HIS A 61 3.44 -11.39 19.34
C HIS A 61 3.27 -10.26 18.31
N LEU A 62 3.60 -9.02 18.69
CA LEU A 62 3.52 -7.86 17.78
C LEU A 62 4.50 -7.98 16.61
N ASN A 63 5.70 -8.51 16.83
CA ASN A 63 6.67 -8.74 15.76
C ASN A 63 6.17 -9.79 14.76
N ASN A 64 5.65 -10.92 15.25
CA ASN A 64 5.09 -11.96 14.39
C ASN A 64 3.92 -11.42 13.56
N TYR A 65 3.00 -10.69 14.22
CA TYR A 65 1.85 -10.09 13.55
C TYR A 65 2.27 -9.08 12.46
N TYR A 66 3.27 -8.25 12.73
CA TYR A 66 3.81 -7.32 11.73
C TYR A 66 4.42 -8.05 10.53
N ILE A 67 5.19 -9.13 10.76
CA ILE A 67 5.77 -9.95 9.69
C ILE A 67 4.67 -10.58 8.82
N GLU A 68 3.59 -11.08 9.43
CA GLU A 68 2.44 -11.63 8.70
C GLU A 68 1.77 -10.58 7.81
N ILE A 69 1.56 -9.36 8.33
CA ILE A 69 1.04 -8.24 7.55
C ILE A 69 1.93 -7.95 6.33
N LEU A 70 3.25 -7.86 6.54
CA LEU A 70 4.19 -7.61 5.44
C LEU A 70 4.14 -8.72 4.39
N THR A 71 4.06 -9.98 4.82
CA THR A 71 3.96 -11.14 3.93
C THR A 71 2.69 -11.09 3.08
N ILE A 72 1.56 -10.73 3.68
CA ILE A 72 0.28 -10.56 2.97
C ILE A 72 0.40 -9.43 1.95
N ILE A 73 0.95 -8.27 2.33
CA ILE A 73 1.09 -7.13 1.43
C ILE A 73 2.02 -7.46 0.27
N GLU A 74 3.14 -8.15 0.51
CA GLU A 74 4.04 -8.59 -0.55
C GLU A 74 3.33 -9.56 -1.51
N SER A 75 2.53 -10.48 -0.99
CA SER A 75 1.71 -11.39 -1.81
C SER A 75 0.69 -10.62 -2.65
N LEU A 76 0.00 -9.65 -2.06
CA LEU A 76 -0.94 -8.79 -2.80
C LEU A 76 -0.21 -8.03 -3.90
N ASN A 77 0.94 -7.43 -3.59
CA ASN A 77 1.74 -6.68 -4.57
C ASN A 77 2.23 -7.54 -5.74
N LYS A 78 2.59 -8.82 -5.49
CA LYS A 78 2.94 -9.76 -6.56
C LYS A 78 1.77 -10.14 -7.45
N ASN A 79 0.55 -10.09 -6.91
CA ASN A 79 -0.67 -10.44 -7.62
C ASN A 79 -1.45 -9.22 -8.14
N LEU A 80 -0.94 -8.00 -7.95
CA LEU A 80 -1.52 -6.80 -8.51
C LEU A 80 -1.42 -6.85 -10.04
N ILE A 81 -2.57 -6.75 -10.69
CA ILE A 81 -2.62 -6.57 -12.14
C ILE A 81 -2.07 -5.18 -12.44
N THR A 82 -0.90 -5.12 -13.06
CA THR A 82 -0.28 -3.87 -13.51
C THR A 82 -0.75 -3.50 -14.91
N GLU A 83 -0.57 -2.25 -15.30
CA GLU A 83 -0.86 -1.75 -16.65
C GLU A 83 -0.09 -2.54 -17.72
N ASN A 84 1.15 -2.96 -17.41
CA ASN A 84 1.93 -3.81 -18.30
C ASN A 84 1.29 -5.20 -18.45
N ASN A 85 0.73 -5.79 -17.37
CA ASN A 85 0.03 -7.06 -17.46
C ASN A 85 -1.25 -6.96 -18.30
N ILE A 86 -1.95 -5.82 -18.23
CA ILE A 86 -3.12 -5.54 -19.08
C ILE A 86 -2.70 -5.43 -20.54
N ILE A 87 -1.62 -4.70 -20.84
CA ILE A 87 -1.06 -4.59 -22.19
C ILE A 87 -0.68 -5.97 -22.73
N ASP A 88 0.06 -6.76 -21.95
CA ASP A 88 0.47 -8.12 -22.34
C ASP A 88 -0.73 -9.02 -22.59
N PHE A 89 -1.78 -8.92 -21.76
CA PHE A 89 -3.01 -9.68 -21.93
C PHE A 89 -3.73 -9.30 -23.23
N ILE A 90 -3.89 -8.01 -23.50
CA ILE A 90 -4.55 -7.53 -24.72
C ILE A 90 -3.71 -7.87 -25.97
N ASN A 91 -2.38 -7.81 -25.88
CA ASN A 91 -1.49 -8.14 -27.00
C ASN A 91 -1.54 -9.63 -27.39
N LYS A 92 -1.87 -10.53 -26.46
CA LYS A 92 -2.02 -11.97 -26.74
C LYS A 92 -3.25 -12.31 -27.60
N ASP A 93 -4.23 -11.42 -27.69
CA ASP A 93 -5.44 -11.60 -28.51
C ASP A 93 -5.54 -10.51 -29.58
N ALA A 94 -5.34 -10.90 -30.84
CA ALA A 94 -5.36 -9.97 -31.97
C ALA A 94 -6.74 -9.31 -32.21
N ASN A 95 -7.85 -9.99 -31.89
CA ASN A 95 -9.18 -9.42 -32.01
C ASN A 95 -9.45 -8.42 -30.89
N LEU A 96 -9.11 -8.79 -29.65
CA LEU A 96 -9.24 -7.90 -28.51
C LEU A 96 -8.42 -6.62 -28.72
N ARG A 97 -7.16 -6.76 -29.15
CA ARG A 97 -6.30 -5.63 -29.49
C ARG A 97 -6.95 -4.70 -30.52
N LYS A 98 -7.49 -5.25 -31.61
CA LYS A 98 -8.17 -4.44 -32.64
C LYS A 98 -9.36 -3.67 -32.09
N GLN A 99 -10.18 -4.29 -31.24
CA GLN A 99 -11.34 -3.64 -30.64
C GLN A 99 -10.92 -2.46 -29.74
N TYR A 100 -9.94 -2.67 -28.86
CA TYR A 100 -9.43 -1.61 -27.99
C TYR A 100 -8.74 -0.48 -28.77
N MET A 101 -7.96 -0.81 -29.81
CA MET A 101 -7.35 0.20 -30.67
C MET A 101 -8.39 1.07 -31.38
N ALA A 102 -9.50 0.49 -31.83
CA ALA A 102 -10.58 1.26 -32.46
C ALA A 102 -11.21 2.27 -31.49
N VAL A 103 -11.41 1.87 -30.22
CA VAL A 103 -11.90 2.78 -29.17
C VAL A 103 -10.89 3.90 -28.91
N PHE A 104 -9.62 3.55 -28.70
CA PHE A 104 -8.58 4.56 -28.45
C PHE A 104 -8.40 5.52 -29.61
N ASP A 105 -8.42 5.04 -30.86
CA ASP A 105 -8.25 5.91 -32.03
C ASP A 105 -9.40 6.91 -32.15
N TYR A 106 -10.63 6.51 -31.80
CA TYR A 106 -11.79 7.42 -31.75
C TYR A 106 -11.67 8.45 -30.62
N GLU A 107 -11.42 8.02 -29.39
CA GLU A 107 -11.40 8.92 -28.23
C GLU A 107 -10.21 9.91 -28.28
N ILE A 108 -9.07 9.46 -28.78
CA ILE A 108 -7.85 10.26 -28.83
C ILE A 108 -7.85 11.24 -30.01
N GLU A 109 -8.71 11.07 -31.01
CA GLU A 109 -8.72 11.94 -32.19
C GLU A 109 -8.91 13.41 -31.84
N ILE A 110 -9.84 13.73 -30.93
CA ILE A 110 -10.09 15.09 -30.45
C ILE A 110 -8.87 15.63 -29.69
N ILE A 111 -8.22 14.80 -28.87
CA ILE A 111 -7.04 15.19 -28.09
C ILE A 111 -5.84 15.42 -29.01
N LYS A 112 -5.61 14.57 -30.01
CA LYS A 112 -4.56 14.75 -31.03
C LYS A 112 -4.69 16.07 -31.77
N GLN A 113 -5.92 16.48 -32.09
CA GLN A 113 -6.17 17.73 -32.82
C GLN A 113 -5.91 18.98 -31.97
N ASN A 114 -6.23 18.94 -30.67
CA ASN A 114 -6.17 20.12 -29.80
C ASN A 114 -4.93 20.19 -28.91
N ALA A 115 -4.36 19.04 -28.55
CA ALA A 115 -3.23 18.92 -27.63
C ALA A 115 -2.38 17.66 -27.95
N PRO A 116 -1.73 17.59 -29.13
CA PRO A 116 -0.98 16.41 -29.56
C PRO A 116 0.15 16.03 -28.59
N HIS A 117 0.77 17.00 -27.94
CA HIS A 117 1.81 16.80 -26.93
C HIS A 117 1.34 15.94 -25.74
N ILE A 118 0.04 15.96 -25.38
CA ILE A 118 -0.52 15.11 -24.32
C ILE A 118 -0.49 13.64 -24.78
N VAL A 119 -0.89 13.39 -26.01
CA VAL A 119 -0.93 12.04 -26.59
C VAL A 119 0.49 11.49 -26.77
N GLU A 120 1.43 12.34 -27.17
CA GLU A 120 2.85 11.98 -27.29
C GLU A 120 3.46 11.61 -25.93
N SER A 121 3.07 12.29 -24.86
CA SER A 121 3.52 11.99 -23.49
C SER A 121 2.88 10.73 -22.87
N TRP A 122 1.93 10.09 -23.57
CA TRP A 122 1.13 9.01 -23.01
C TRP A 122 1.79 7.64 -23.21
N GLU A 123 2.60 7.23 -22.24
CA GLU A 123 3.43 6.03 -22.27
C GLU A 123 2.66 4.76 -22.69
N PHE A 124 1.51 4.49 -22.06
CA PHE A 124 0.77 3.24 -22.31
C PHE A 124 0.10 3.21 -23.68
N TYR A 125 -0.40 4.34 -24.17
CA TYR A 125 -0.95 4.41 -25.53
C TYR A 125 0.13 4.18 -26.59
N ASN A 126 1.35 4.70 -26.36
CA ASN A 126 2.49 4.46 -27.24
C ASN A 126 2.89 2.98 -27.24
N LYS A 127 2.92 2.31 -26.07
CA LYS A 127 3.14 0.85 -25.98
C LYS A 127 2.08 0.05 -26.76
N PHE A 128 0.83 0.48 -26.79
CA PHE A 128 -0.21 -0.14 -27.61
C PHE A 128 0.03 0.02 -29.12
N LYS A 129 0.58 1.17 -29.55
CA LYS A 129 0.91 1.42 -30.97
C LYS A 129 2.15 0.69 -31.45
N GLU A 130 3.18 0.54 -30.61
CA GLU A 130 4.45 -0.08 -30.99
C GLU A 130 4.27 -1.57 -31.34
N ASN A 131 3.32 -2.25 -30.70
CA ASN A 131 2.96 -3.65 -30.95
C ASN A 131 2.02 -3.86 -32.16
N LYS A 132 2.04 -2.94 -33.14
CA LYS A 132 1.19 -2.95 -34.35
C LYS A 132 1.80 -3.72 -35.53
N GLN A 133 3.03 -4.24 -35.41
CA GLN A 133 3.67 -5.11 -36.41
C GLN A 133 3.25 -6.57 -36.25
#